data_AF-I0JSA5-F1
#
_entry.id   AF-I0JSA5-F1
#
_cell.length_a   1.000
_cell.length_b   1.000
_cell.length_c   1.000
_cell.angle_alpha   90.00
_cell.angle_beta   90.00
_cell.angle_gamma   90.00
#
_symmetry.space_group_name_H-M   'P 1'
#
loop_
_entity.id
_entity.type
_entity.pdbx_description
1 polymer ?
#
loop_
_entity_poly.entity_id
_entity_poly.type
_entity_poly.pdbx_seq_one_letter_code
_entity_poly.pdbx_strand_id
1 'polypeptide(L)' 'MEFKEYLMRKHELKVGERKIKEISVQQYINRLENMRRDGIYNEEKHIDNILEKKIHEHYRDWKTYLKTIEHYLSSKNY' A
#
# COMPACT_ATOMS: atom_id res chain seq x y z
N MET A 1 -6.20 -7.55 11.25
CA MET A 1 -5.76 -8.55 10.24
C MET A 1 -4.35 -8.18 9.77
N GLU A 2 -3.44 -9.12 9.48
CA GLU A 2 -2.14 -8.74 8.90
C GLU A 2 -2.33 -8.19 7.48
N PHE A 3 -1.56 -7.16 7.10
CA PHE A 3 -1.69 -6.51 5.78
C PHE A 3 -1.57 -7.50 4.61
N LYS A 4 -0.71 -8.51 4.77
CA LYS A 4 -0.56 -9.63 3.83
C LYS A 4 -1.86 -10.42 3.68
N GLU A 5 -2.48 -10.82 4.78
CA GLU A 5 -3.75 -11.55 4.78
C GLU A 5 -4.89 -10.74 4.18
N TYR A 6 -4.94 -9.43 4.49
CA TYR A 6 -5.93 -8.52 3.91
C TYR A 6 -5.81 -8.47 2.39
N LEU A 7 -4.59 -8.31 1.86
CA LEU A 7 -4.35 -8.29 0.42
C LEU A 7 -4.71 -9.63 -0.23
N MET A 8 -4.41 -10.76 0.41
CA MET A 8 -4.79 -12.08 -0.11
C MET A 8 -6.32 -12.24 -0.18
N ARG A 9 -7.03 -11.94 0.92
CA ARG A 9 -8.49 -12.08 1.02
C ARG A 9 -9.25 -11.10 0.12
N LYS A 10 -8.79 -9.85 0.01
CA LYS A 10 -9.42 -8.82 -0.84
C LYS A 10 -9.55 -9.27 -2.30
N HIS A 11 -8.59 -10.07 -2.78
CA HIS A 11 -8.61 -10.60 -4.13
C HIS A 11 -9.37 -11.92 -4.28
N GLU A 12 -9.47 -12.74 -3.22
CA GLU A 12 -10.33 -13.93 -3.22
C GLU A 12 -11.83 -13.58 -3.28
N LEU A 13 -12.24 -12.44 -2.73
CA LEU A 13 -13.64 -12.04 -2.61
C LEU A 13 -14.27 -11.46 -3.89
N LYS A 14 -13.51 -11.20 -4.96
CA LYS A 14 -14.04 -10.72 -6.24
C LYS A 14 -14.06 -11.82 -7.30
N VAL A 15 -15.21 -12.49 -7.42
CA VAL A 15 -15.51 -13.43 -8.50
C VAL A 15 -15.31 -12.71 -9.85
N GLY A 16 -14.23 -13.04 -10.57
CA GLY A 16 -13.93 -12.51 -11.90
C GLY A 16 -12.63 -11.71 -12.05
N GLU A 17 -11.96 -11.30 -10.96
CA GLU A 17 -10.62 -10.67 -11.06
C GLU A 17 -9.49 -11.72 -10.95
N ARG A 18 -8.40 -11.53 -11.73
CA ARG A 18 -7.22 -12.42 -11.68
C ARG A 18 -6.66 -12.44 -10.25
N LYS A 19 -6.44 -13.65 -9.70
CA LYS A 19 -5.70 -13.84 -8.45
C LYS A 19 -4.40 -13.05 -8.51
N ILE A 20 -4.19 -12.15 -7.54
CA ILE A 20 -2.89 -11.52 -7.39
C ILE A 20 -1.87 -12.62 -7.10
N LYS A 21 -0.79 -12.66 -7.90
CA LYS A 21 0.37 -13.51 -7.59
C LYS A 21 0.96 -13.06 -6.26
N GLU A 22 1.36 -13.98 -5.39
CA GLU A 22 2.02 -13.68 -4.10
C GLU A 22 3.18 -12.67 -4.25
N ILE A 23 3.87 -12.70 -5.38
CA ILE A 23 4.92 -11.75 -5.77
C ILE A 23 4.44 -10.28 -5.69
N SER A 24 3.19 -10.00 -6.07
CA SER A 24 2.63 -8.65 -6.00
C SER A 24 2.40 -8.20 -4.54
N VAL A 25 2.03 -9.12 -3.65
CA VAL A 25 1.83 -8.81 -2.21
C VAL A 25 3.16 -8.41 -1.59
N GLN A 26 4.23 -9.14 -1.89
CA GLN A 26 5.57 -8.78 -1.44
C GLN A 26 6.01 -7.41 -1.98
N GLN A 27 5.65 -7.07 -3.22
CA GLN A 27 5.93 -5.73 -3.76
C GLN A 27 5.23 -4.61 -2.98
N TYR A 28 3.99 -4.82 -2.52
CA TYR A 28 3.31 -3.83 -1.66
C TYR A 28 4.01 -3.66 -0.32
N ILE A 29 4.42 -4.77 0.31
CA ILE A 29 5.16 -4.76 1.58
C ILE A 29 6.49 -4.02 1.42
N ASN A 30 7.29 -4.39 0.41
CA ASN A 30 8.58 -3.78 0.16
C ASN A 30 8.47 -2.27 -0.11
N ARG A 31 7.43 -1.82 -0.83
CA ARG A 31 7.19 -0.38 -1.06
C ARG A 31 6.91 0.35 0.25
N LEU A 32 6.09 -0.22 1.14
CA LEU A 32 5.80 0.34 2.45
C LEU A 32 7.05 0.42 3.34
N GLU A 33 7.85 -0.64 3.37
CA GLU A 33 9.09 -0.65 4.14
C GLU A 33 10.10 0.37 3.61
N ASN A 34 10.23 0.50 2.29
CA ASN A 34 11.09 1.52 1.68
C ASN A 34 10.62 2.93 2.04
N MET A 35 9.31 3.21 1.95
CA MET A 35 8.76 4.52 2.33
C MET A 35 9.01 4.86 3.81
N ARG A 36 8.94 3.85 4.70
CA ARG A 36 9.27 4.01 6.12
C ARG A 36 10.74 4.29 6.34
N ARG A 37 11.60 3.54 5.65
CA ARG A 37 13.05 3.70 5.73
C ARG A 37 13.51 5.07 5.21
N ASP A 38 12.86 5.58 4.16
CA ASP A 38 13.13 6.89 3.59
C ASP A 38 12.50 8.04 4.41
N GLY A 39 11.77 7.74 5.49
CA GLY A 39 11.09 8.74 6.33
C GLY A 39 9.89 9.43 5.65
N ILE A 40 9.44 8.90 4.51
CA ILE A 40 8.33 9.43 3.71
C ILE A 40 7.00 9.08 4.36
N TYR A 41 6.85 7.83 4.80
CA TYR A 41 5.66 7.33 5.49
C TYR A 41 6.03 6.85 6.89
N ASN A 42 5.48 7.49 7.90
CA ASN A 42 5.69 7.28 9.33
C ASN A 42 4.43 6.70 10.03
N GLU A 43 3.72 5.80 9.34
CA GLU A 43 2.49 5.17 9.85
C GLU A 43 1.32 6.14 10.07
N GLU A 44 1.28 7.23 9.31
CA GLU A 44 0.17 8.18 9.27
C GLU A 44 -1.16 7.43 9.06
N LYS A 45 -2.19 7.88 9.77
CA LYS A 45 -3.52 7.25 9.80
C LYS A 45 -4.38 7.57 8.57
N HIS A 46 -4.01 8.58 7.79
CA HIS A 46 -4.68 9.02 6.58
C HIS A 46 -3.65 9.57 5.59
N ILE A 47 -4.03 9.63 4.31
CA ILE A 47 -3.22 10.27 3.27
C ILE A 47 -3.63 11.74 3.24
N ASP A 48 -2.78 12.59 3.79
CA ASP A 48 -2.89 14.04 3.71
C ASP A 48 -2.08 14.61 2.53
N ASN A 49 -2.34 15.87 2.18
CA ASN A 49 -1.67 16.53 1.05
C ASN A 49 -0.14 16.63 1.24
N ILE A 50 0.36 16.62 2.49
CA ILE A 50 1.81 16.67 2.75
C ILE A 50 2.43 15.32 2.41
N LEU A 51 1.81 14.22 2.87
CA LEU A 51 2.24 12.87 2.51
C LEU A 51 2.16 12.63 1.01
N GLU A 52 1.06 13.03 0.36
CA GLU A 52 0.92 12.93 -1.10
C GLU A 52 2.05 13.68 -1.82
N LYS A 53 2.35 14.92 -1.39
CA LYS A 53 3.42 15.71 -1.98
C LYS A 53 4.80 15.06 -1.79
N LYS A 54 5.11 14.53 -0.60
CA LYS A 54 6.38 13.81 -0.34
C LYS A 54 6.55 12.61 -1.27
N ILE A 55 5.48 11.83 -1.46
CA ILE A 55 5.50 10.66 -2.36
C ILE A 55 5.66 11.12 -3.81
N HIS A 56 4.97 12.18 -4.20
CA HIS A 56 5.07 12.78 -5.54
C HIS A 56 6.49 13.28 -5.85
N GLU A 57 7.15 13.90 -4.88
CA GLU A 57 8.51 14.43 -5.04
C GLU A 57 9.57 13.32 -5.05
N HIS A 58 9.37 12.22 -4.31
CA HIS A 58 10.37 11.15 -4.17
C HIS A 58 10.23 10.03 -5.21
N TYR A 59 9.01 9.70 -5.64
CA TYR A 59 8.76 8.57 -6.53
C TYR A 59 8.16 9.02 -7.87
N ARG A 60 8.83 8.64 -8.97
CA ARG A 60 8.29 8.86 -10.33
C ARG A 60 6.92 8.21 -10.53
N ASP A 61 6.69 7.04 -9.93
CA ASP A 61 5.41 6.32 -9.96
C ASP A 61 4.63 6.51 -8.65
N TRP A 62 4.51 7.75 -8.19
CA TRP A 62 3.89 8.12 -6.91
C TRP A 62 2.48 7.55 -6.73
N LYS A 63 1.70 7.40 -7.82
CA LYS A 63 0.35 6.81 -7.78
C LYS A 63 0.35 5.38 -7.25
N THR A 64 1.34 4.57 -7.62
CA THR A 64 1.46 3.19 -7.12
C THR A 64 1.79 3.17 -5.62
N TYR A 65 2.61 4.10 -5.15
CA TYR A 65 2.94 4.23 -3.73
C TYR A 65 1.75 4.75 -2.93
N LEU A 66 1.00 5.71 -3.46
CA LEU A 66 -0.23 6.21 -2.84
C LEU A 66 -1.27 5.10 -2.68
N LYS A 67 -1.52 4.33 -3.75
CA LYS A 67 -2.41 3.16 -3.73
C LYS A 67 -1.95 2.09 -2.72
N THR A 68 -0.64 1.94 -2.54
CA THR A 68 -0.07 1.02 -1.54
C THR A 68 -0.47 1.46 -0.13
N ILE A 69 -0.37 2.76 0.18
CA ILE A 69 -0.79 3.31 1.47
C ILE A 69 -2.30 3.20 1.64
N GLU A 70 -3.11 3.48 0.61
CA GLU A 70 -4.56 3.32 0.67
C GLU A 70 -4.97 1.89 1.02
N HIS A 71 -4.35 0.89 0.40
CA HIS A 71 -4.60 -0.51 0.73
C HIS A 71 -4.18 -0.84 2.16
N TYR A 72 -3.06 -0.30 2.62
CA TYR A 72 -2.59 -0.49 3.99
C TYR A 72 -3.52 0.11 5.04
N LEU A 73 -3.97 1.34 4.82
CA LEU A 73 -4.96 2.00 5.68
C LEU A 73 -6.30 1.26 5.68
N SER A 74 -6.75 0.83 4.50
CA SER A 74 -7.96 0.01 4.37
C SER A 74 -7.86 -1.30 5.15
N SER A 75 -6.66 -1.90 5.22
CA SER A 75 -6.42 -3.12 6.00
C SER A 75 -6.41 -2.90 7.51
N LYS A 76 -6.02 -1.69 7.96
CA LYS A 76 -6.03 -1.31 9.39
C LYS A 76 -7.43 -0.98 9.90
N ASN A 77 -8.32 -0.53 9.01
CA ASN A 77 -9.72 -0.25 9.31
C ASN A 77 -10.65 -1.47 9.16
N TYR A 78 -10.09 -2.68 8.97
CA TYR A 78 -10.80 -3.94 8.78
C TYR A 78 -10.51 -4.91 9.94
#